data_AF-A0A956BQ83-F1
#
_entry.id   AF-A0A956BQ83-F1
#
_cell.length_a   1.000
_cell.length_b   1.000
_cell.length_c   1.000
_cell.angle_alpha   90.00
_cell.angle_beta   90.00
_cell.angle_gamma   90.00
#
_symmetry.space_group_name_H-M   'P 1'
#
loop_
_entity.id
_entity.type
_entity.pdbx_description
1 polymer ?
#
loop_
_entity_poly.entity_id
_entity_poly.type
_entity_poly.pdbx_seq_one_letter_code
_entity_poly.pdbx_strand_id
1 'polypeptide(L)'
;PHSFGTLHVLAQSDDDIVVRVAYRVLGPLAVEVDARFHTPDPRCITMTIVAGEGTGSVVETHATPLDDQRSAVVEATIATSERPGFQWAVRRLGWFIRPLVEARARRLWVEDAAYAERRLALREQGFADLPLGRG
;
A
#
# COMPACT_ATOMS: atom_id res chain seq x y z
N PRO A 1 5.20 14.36 5.03
CA PRO A 1 5.74 13.05 5.46
C PRO A 1 4.66 12.30 6.24
N HIS A 2 3.89 11.48 5.53
CA HIS A 2 3.01 10.53 6.19
C HIS A 2 3.83 9.27 6.40
N SER A 3 4.79 9.34 7.32
CA SER A 3 5.40 8.12 7.82
C SER A 3 4.30 7.39 8.59
N PHE A 4 4.14 6.10 8.30
CA PHE A 4 3.51 5.19 9.25
C PHE A 4 4.06 5.52 10.64
N GLY A 5 3.18 5.84 11.60
CA GLY A 5 3.61 6.23 12.95
C GLY A 5 4.36 5.09 13.62
N THR A 6 3.93 3.88 13.30
CA THR A 6 4.49 2.60 13.74
C THR A 6 4.24 1.57 12.62
N LEU A 7 5.25 0.74 12.34
CA LEU A 7 5.16 -0.41 11.43
C LEU A 7 5.79 -1.63 12.11
N HIS A 8 5.01 -2.69 12.30
CA HIS A 8 5.50 -3.95 12.88
C HIS A 8 5.07 -5.15 12.03
N VAL A 9 6.00 -6.02 11.68
CA VAL A 9 5.67 -7.33 11.10
C VAL A 9 5.10 -8.20 12.21
N LEU A 10 3.88 -8.69 12.04
CA LEU A 10 3.20 -9.57 12.99
C LEU A 10 3.39 -11.04 12.63
N ALA A 11 3.35 -11.35 11.33
CA ALA A 11 3.55 -12.68 10.78
C ALA A 11 4.11 -12.57 9.37
N GLN A 12 4.87 -13.58 8.96
CA GLN A 12 5.42 -13.70 7.61
C GLN A 12 5.42 -15.18 7.22
N SER A 13 4.93 -15.45 6.02
CA SER A 13 4.98 -16.74 5.34
C SER A 13 5.67 -16.57 3.97
N ASP A 14 5.74 -17.64 3.18
CA ASP A 14 6.26 -17.57 1.81
C ASP A 14 5.32 -16.76 0.89
N ASP A 15 4.01 -16.77 1.16
CA ASP A 15 2.98 -16.20 0.28
C ASP A 15 2.42 -14.86 0.79
N ASP A 16 2.59 -14.55 2.08
CA ASP A 16 2.00 -13.37 2.70
C ASP A 16 2.83 -12.79 3.85
N ILE A 17 2.66 -11.48 4.07
CA ILE A 17 3.18 -10.78 5.24
C ILE A 17 2.06 -9.97 5.89
N VAL A 18 1.90 -10.11 7.20
CA VAL A 18 0.93 -9.34 7.98
C VAL A 18 1.68 -8.28 8.77
N VAL A 19 1.27 -7.03 8.58
CA VAL A 19 1.93 -5.87 9.17
C VAL A 19 0.91 -5.02 9.91
N ARG A 20 1.24 -4.67 11.14
CA ARG A 20 0.53 -3.65 11.91
C ARG A 20 1.01 -2.27 11.53
N VAL A 21 0.08 -1.42 11.14
CA VAL A 21 0.35 -0.08 10.65
C VAL A 21 -0.54 0.92 11.36
N ALA A 22 0.07 1.95 11.92
CA ALA A 22 -0.65 3.12 12.42
C ALA A 22 -0.52 4.29 11.44
N TYR A 23 -1.64 4.81 10.95
CA TYR A 23 -1.66 6.02 10.12
C TYR A 23 -2.56 7.11 10.69
N ARG A 24 -2.19 8.35 10.43
CA ARG A 24 -2.94 9.53 10.92
C ARG A 24 -3.97 9.95 9.89
N VAL A 25 -5.22 10.06 10.31
CA VAL A 25 -6.34 10.39 9.42
C VAL A 25 -6.62 11.89 9.44
N LEU A 26 -6.94 12.44 10.62
CA LEU A 26 -7.15 13.87 10.85
C LEU A 26 -6.81 14.23 12.30
N GLY A 27 -6.05 15.31 12.51
CA GLY A 27 -5.72 15.79 13.86
C GLY A 27 -4.94 14.77 14.71
N PRO A 28 -5.32 14.52 15.98
CA PRO A 28 -4.69 13.51 16.84
C PRO A 28 -5.20 12.09 16.58
N LEU A 29 -6.18 11.90 15.69
CA LEU A 29 -6.78 10.60 15.45
C LEU A 29 -5.84 9.72 14.59
N ALA A 30 -5.20 8.76 15.25
CA ALA A 30 -4.48 7.67 14.61
C ALA A 30 -5.40 6.45 14.51
N VAL A 31 -5.34 5.77 13.38
CA VAL A 31 -6.00 4.48 13.16
C VAL A 31 -4.90 3.45 13.03
N GLU A 32 -5.00 2.40 13.84
CA GLU A 32 -4.13 1.23 13.76
C GLU A 32 -4.91 0.09 13.09
N VAL A 33 -4.26 -0.54 12.11
CA VAL A 33 -4.82 -1.66 11.35
C VAL A 33 -3.77 -2.74 11.18
N ASP A 34 -4.24 -3.98 11.07
CA ASP A 34 -3.42 -5.09 10.61
C ASP A 34 -3.72 -5.32 9.13
N ALA A 35 -2.70 -5.15 8.30
CA ALA A 35 -2.78 -5.29 6.85
C ALA A 35 -2.00 -6.53 6.40
N ARG A 36 -2.66 -7.44 5.70
CA ARG A 36 -2.03 -8.57 5.01
C ARG A 36 -1.67 -8.17 3.60
N PHE A 37 -0.41 -8.34 3.23
CA PHE A 37 0.07 -8.21 1.85
C PHE A 37 0.33 -9.60 1.31
N HIS A 38 -0.12 -9.86 0.08
CA HIS A 38 0.23 -11.06 -0.67
C HIS A 38 0.42 -10.73 -2.14
N THR A 39 1.17 -11.55 -2.85
CA THR A 39 1.46 -11.37 -4.28
C THR A 39 0.86 -12.52 -5.06
N PRO A 40 -0.37 -12.36 -5.61
CA PRO A 40 -1.01 -13.45 -6.35
C PRO A 40 -0.25 -13.81 -7.64
N ASP A 41 0.53 -12.87 -8.18
CA ASP A 41 1.46 -13.07 -9.29
C ASP A 41 2.63 -12.08 -9.21
N PRO A 42 3.72 -12.24 -9.99
CA PRO A 42 4.91 -11.39 -9.91
C PRO A 42 4.71 -9.90 -10.22
N ARG A 43 3.56 -9.51 -10.77
CA ARG A 43 3.21 -8.14 -11.18
C ARG A 43 2.05 -7.56 -10.37
N CYS A 44 1.55 -8.30 -9.39
CA CYS A 44 0.45 -7.88 -8.55
C CYS A 44 0.82 -7.98 -7.07
N ILE A 45 0.45 -6.96 -6.31
CA ILE A 45 0.43 -7.03 -4.85
C ILE A 45 -0.95 -6.60 -4.36
N THR A 46 -1.52 -7.41 -3.47
CA THR A 46 -2.82 -7.14 -2.86
C THR A 46 -2.65 -6.97 -1.37
N MET A 47 -3.04 -5.80 -0.88
CA MET A 47 -3.15 -5.47 0.53
C MET A 47 -4.60 -5.64 0.98
N THR A 48 -4.83 -6.33 2.09
CA THR A 48 -6.14 -6.46 2.72
C THR A 48 -6.06 -6.06 4.18
N ILE A 49 -6.95 -5.19 4.65
CA ILE A 49 -7.10 -4.93 6.09
C ILE A 49 -7.84 -6.11 6.71
N VAL A 50 -7.14 -6.87 7.56
CA VAL A 50 -7.67 -8.08 8.20
C VAL A 50 -8.14 -7.85 9.63
N ALA A 51 -7.66 -6.79 10.29
CA ALA A 51 -8.16 -6.36 11.59
C ALA A 51 -8.02 -4.85 11.78
N GLY A 52 -8.91 -4.28 12.60
CA GLY A 52 -8.99 -2.84 12.88
C GLY A 52 -10.04 -2.13 12.05
N GLU A 53 -9.94 -0.79 11.99
CA GLU A 53 -10.90 0.03 11.24
C GLU A 53 -10.78 -0.23 9.73
N GLY A 54 -11.92 -0.44 9.08
CA GLY A 54 -11.95 -0.74 7.65
C GLY A 54 -11.56 -2.18 7.29
N THR A 55 -11.69 -3.11 8.23
CA THR A 55 -11.57 -4.55 7.96
C THR A 55 -12.40 -4.96 6.74
N GLY A 56 -11.77 -5.67 5.81
CA GLY A 56 -12.35 -6.02 4.51
C GLY A 56 -12.03 -5.02 3.39
N SER A 57 -11.37 -3.89 3.68
CA SER A 57 -10.82 -3.03 2.63
C SER A 57 -9.67 -3.72 1.90
N VAL A 58 -9.60 -3.50 0.59
CA VAL A 58 -8.62 -4.12 -0.30
C VAL A 58 -8.00 -3.07 -1.21
N VAL A 59 -6.69 -3.17 -1.42
CA VAL A 59 -5.94 -2.42 -2.43
C VAL A 59 -5.20 -3.43 -3.29
N GLU A 60 -5.45 -3.42 -4.59
CA GLU A 60 -4.72 -4.22 -5.57
C GLU A 60 -3.86 -3.30 -6.43
N THR A 61 -2.59 -3.59 -6.52
CA THR A 61 -1.62 -2.81 -7.29
C THR A 61 -1.01 -3.69 -8.36
N HIS A 62 -1.20 -3.30 -9.62
CA HIS A 62 -0.76 -4.04 -10.80
C HIS A 62 0.28 -3.26 -11.59
N ALA A 63 1.40 -3.91 -11.91
CA ALA A 63 2.42 -3.39 -12.79
C ALA A 63 2.32 -4.02 -14.19
N THR A 64 1.92 -3.23 -15.18
CA THR A 64 1.84 -3.65 -16.59
C THR A 64 3.02 -3.08 -17.38
N PRO A 65 3.88 -3.91 -18.00
CA PRO A 65 4.95 -3.42 -18.86
C PRO A 65 4.38 -2.63 -20.04
N LEU A 66 4.97 -1.47 -20.33
CA LEU A 66 4.69 -0.68 -21.52
C LEU A 66 5.77 -0.90 -22.59
N ASP A 67 7.02 -1.01 -22.15
CA ASP A 67 8.19 -1.36 -22.95
C ASP A 67 9.31 -1.89 -22.01
N ASP A 68 10.52 -2.09 -22.54
CA ASP A 68 11.65 -2.65 -21.79
C ASP A 68 12.12 -1.77 -20.62
N GLN A 69 11.76 -0.48 -20.61
CA GLN A 69 12.21 0.49 -19.60
C GLN A 69 11.07 1.08 -18.77
N ARG A 70 9.81 0.87 -19.15
CA ARG A 70 8.66 1.51 -18.51
C ARG A 70 7.56 0.51 -18.19
N SER A 71 6.92 0.73 -17.05
CA SER A 71 5.70 0.03 -16.64
C SER A 71 4.64 1.03 -16.21
N ALA A 72 3.40 0.77 -16.56
CA ALA A 72 2.25 1.43 -15.97
C ALA A 72 1.92 0.73 -14.66
N VAL A 73 1.77 1.49 -13.57
CA VAL A 73 1.29 0.94 -12.31
C VAL A 73 -0.11 1.47 -12.04
N VAL A 74 -1.05 0.56 -11.82
CA VAL A 74 -2.45 0.88 -11.59
C VAL A 74 -2.88 0.30 -10.25
N GLU A 75 -3.56 1.12 -9.45
CA GLU A 75 -4.08 0.73 -8.15
C GLU A 75 -5.62 0.72 -8.19
N ALA A 76 -6.21 -0.38 -7.72
CA ALA A 76 -7.64 -0.51 -7.48
C ALA A 76 -7.89 -0.59 -5.97
N THR A 77 -8.64 0.37 -5.43
CA THR A 77 -8.88 0.50 -3.99
C THR A 77 -10.36 0.38 -3.68
N ILE A 78 -10.71 -0.59 -2.83
CA ILE A 78 -12.03 -0.78 -2.23
C ILE A 78 -11.91 -0.49 -0.74
N ALA A 79 -12.54 0.60 -0.30
CA ALA A 79 -12.55 1.00 1.10
C ALA A 79 -13.88 0.65 1.78
N THR A 80 -13.79 0.04 2.95
CA THR A 80 -14.91 -0.27 3.85
C THR A 80 -14.69 0.41 5.19
N SER A 81 -15.76 0.61 5.97
CA SER A 81 -15.67 1.08 7.35
C SER A 81 -16.97 0.73 8.07
N GLU A 82 -16.84 0.30 9.32
CA GLU A 82 -17.98 0.01 10.20
C GLU A 82 -18.55 1.27 10.86
N ARG A 83 -17.89 2.43 10.70
CA ARG A 83 -18.35 3.68 11.32
C ARG A 83 -19.74 4.06 10.80
N PRO A 84 -20.71 4.34 11.70
CA PRO A 84 -22.04 4.78 11.30
C PRO A 84 -21.96 6.00 10.36
N GLY A 85 -22.62 5.91 9.20
CA GLY A 85 -22.67 7.01 8.23
C GLY A 85 -21.50 7.09 7.25
N PHE A 86 -20.50 6.20 7.30
CA PHE A 86 -19.39 6.18 6.34
C PHE A 86 -19.88 6.12 4.89
N GLN A 87 -20.74 5.15 4.57
CA GLN A 87 -21.28 5.00 3.22
C GLN A 87 -22.05 6.24 2.75
N TRP A 88 -22.82 6.87 3.66
CA TRP A 88 -23.54 8.09 3.36
C TRP A 88 -22.57 9.25 3.09
N ALA A 89 -21.53 9.40 3.91
CA ALA A 89 -20.52 10.44 3.78
C ALA A 89 -19.75 10.30 2.46
N VAL A 90 -19.30 9.09 2.12
CA VAL A 90 -18.63 8.80 0.85
C VAL A 90 -19.55 9.12 -0.34
N ARG A 91 -20.83 8.74 -0.29
CA ARG A 91 -21.78 9.07 -1.37
C ARG A 91 -22.02 10.56 -1.54
N ARG A 92 -22.04 11.33 -0.45
CA ARG A 92 -22.32 12.78 -0.46
C ARG A 92 -21.09 13.63 -0.75
N LEU A 93 -19.93 13.23 -0.24
CA LEU A 93 -18.70 14.00 -0.28
C LEU A 93 -17.67 13.42 -1.25
N GLY A 94 -17.92 12.24 -1.84
CA GLY A 94 -16.99 11.49 -2.68
C GLY A 94 -16.33 12.34 -3.76
N TRP A 95 -17.12 13.13 -4.48
CA TRP A 95 -16.59 14.00 -5.54
C TRP A 95 -15.64 15.08 -5.02
N PHE A 96 -15.91 15.63 -3.83
CA PHE A 96 -15.08 16.65 -3.21
C PHE A 96 -13.80 16.08 -2.59
N ILE A 97 -13.86 14.87 -2.02
CA ILE A 97 -12.68 14.22 -1.40
C ILE A 97 -11.78 13.54 -2.43
N ARG A 98 -12.33 13.13 -3.58
CA ARG A 98 -11.60 12.45 -4.66
C ARG A 98 -10.29 13.15 -5.05
N PRO A 99 -10.24 14.47 -5.37
CA PRO A 99 -8.99 15.11 -5.75
C PRO A 99 -7.94 15.10 -4.63
N LEU A 100 -8.38 15.16 -3.36
CA LEU A 100 -7.47 15.07 -2.22
C LEU A 100 -6.88 13.65 -2.09
N VAL A 101 -7.71 12.62 -2.24
CA VAL A 101 -7.28 11.21 -2.24
C VAL A 101 -6.30 10.96 -3.38
N GLU A 102 -6.63 11.40 -4.60
CA GLU A 102 -5.75 11.25 -5.77
C GLU A 102 -4.42 11.99 -5.60
N ALA A 103 -4.43 13.19 -5.01
CA ALA A 103 -3.19 13.92 -4.72
C ALA A 103 -2.31 13.20 -3.70
N ARG A 104 -2.90 12.55 -2.69
CA ARG A 104 -2.18 11.72 -1.73
C ARG A 104 -1.60 10.47 -2.39
N ALA A 105 -2.38 9.77 -3.21
CA ALA A 105 -1.93 8.61 -3.96
C ALA A 105 -0.75 8.97 -4.88
N ARG A 106 -0.86 10.04 -5.69
CA ARG A 106 0.23 10.51 -6.56
C ARG A 106 1.51 10.79 -5.79
N ARG A 107 1.42 11.33 -4.58
CA ARG A 107 2.60 11.60 -3.76
C ARG A 107 3.28 10.32 -3.29
N LEU A 108 2.52 9.30 -2.88
CA LEU A 108 3.07 8.00 -2.50
C LEU A 108 3.82 7.37 -3.68
N TRP A 109 3.24 7.43 -4.88
CA TRP A 109 3.88 6.94 -6.10
C TRP A 109 5.24 7.57 -6.41
N VAL A 110 5.43 8.86 -6.09
CA VAL A 110 6.74 9.51 -6.28
C VAL A 110 7.79 8.90 -5.35
N GLU A 111 7.42 8.60 -4.11
CA GLU A 111 8.33 7.98 -3.12
C GLU A 111 8.67 6.53 -3.53
N ASP A 112 7.69 5.78 -4.02
CA ASP A 112 7.85 4.40 -4.49
C ASP A 112 8.65 4.31 -5.80
N ALA A 113 8.42 5.21 -6.76
CA ALA A 113 9.20 5.27 -7.99
C ALA A 113 10.68 5.53 -7.70
N ALA A 114 10.98 6.47 -6.81
CA ALA A 114 12.35 6.74 -6.38
C ALA A 114 12.96 5.52 -5.67
N TYR A 115 12.18 4.74 -4.92
CA TYR A 115 12.65 3.49 -4.32
C TYR A 115 12.94 2.42 -5.38
N ALA A 116 12.06 2.25 -6.38
CA ALA A 116 12.25 1.31 -7.47
C ALA A 116 13.51 1.62 -8.30
N GLU A 117 13.75 2.89 -8.63
CA GLU A 117 14.96 3.35 -9.33
C GLU A 117 16.23 3.04 -8.54
N ARG A 118 16.24 3.32 -7.22
CA ARG A 118 17.35 2.95 -6.35
C ARG A 118 17.57 1.44 -6.33
N ARG A 119 16.49 0.66 -6.27
CA ARG A 119 16.56 -0.81 -6.23
C ARG A 119 17.11 -1.38 -7.54
N LEU A 120 16.77 -0.78 -8.68
CA LEU A 120 17.30 -1.13 -9.99
C LEU A 120 18.80 -0.82 -10.07
N ALA A 121 19.21 0.38 -9.70
CA ALA A 121 20.63 0.77 -9.69
C ALA A 121 21.48 -0.18 -8.82
N LEU A 122 20.97 -0.61 -7.66
CA LEU A 122 21.63 -1.62 -6.82
C LEU A 122 21.70 -2.99 -7.50
N ARG A 123 20.66 -3.36 -8.27
CA ARG A 123 20.62 -4.61 -9.04
C ARG A 123 21.70 -4.61 -10.14
N GLU A 124 21.81 -3.50 -10.87
CA GLU A 124 22.81 -3.31 -11.92
C GLU A 124 24.24 -3.27 -11.38
N GLN A 125 24.44 -2.78 -10.16
CA GLN A 125 25.73 -2.79 -9.46
C GLN A 125 26.10 -4.16 -8.86
N GLY A 126 25.29 -5.21 -9.06
CA GLY A 126 25.60 -6.57 -8.61
C GLY A 126 25.23 -6.87 -7.16
N PHE A 127 24.55 -5.98 -6.44
CA PHE A 127 24.09 -6.23 -5.06
C PHE A 127 22.83 -7.12 -4.97
N ALA A 128 22.35 -7.66 -6.10
CA ALA A 128 21.13 -8.45 -6.17
C ALA A 128 21.26 -9.88 -5.60
N ASP A 129 22.48 -10.42 -5.52
CA ASP A 129 22.74 -11.83 -5.20
C ASP A 129 23.18 -12.08 -3.75
N LEU A 130 23.06 -11.10 -2.86
CA LEU A 130 23.24 -11.39 -1.43
C LEU A 130 22.03 -12.21 -0.95
N PRO A 131 22.22 -13.47 -0.52
CA PRO A 131 21.11 -14.29 -0.04
C PRO A 131 20.48 -13.56 1.15
N LEU A 132 19.17 -13.29 1.06
CA LEU A 132 18.41 -12.85 2.23
C LEU A 132 18.57 -13.95 3.28
N GLY A 133 19.20 -13.57 4.39
CA GLY A 133 19.73 -14.51 5.38
C GLY A 133 18.72 -15.56 5.78
N ARG A 134 19.13 -16.83 5.65
CA ARG A 134 18.60 -17.90 6.50
C ARG A 134 19.03 -17.58 7.93
N GLY A 135 18.07 -17.29 8.80
CA GLY A 135 18.23 -17.21 10.24
C GLY A 135 17.04 -17.88 10.89
#